data_AF-A0A672T2K3-F1
#
_entry.id   AF-A0A672T2K3-F1
#
_cell.length_a   1.000
_cell.length_b   1.000
_cell.length_c   1.000
_cell.angle_alpha   90.00
_cell.angle_beta   90.00
_cell.angle_gamma   90.00
#
_symmetry.space_group_name_H-M   'P 1'
#
loop_
_entity.id
_entity.type
_entity.pdbx_description
1 polymer ?
#
loop_
_entity_poly.entity_id
_entity_poly.type
_entity_poly.pdbx_seq_one_letter_code
_entity_poly.pdbx_strand_id
1 'polypeptide(L)'
;MGHLTSALLRGLSLLLVTRSVFAMVLFNATDLGILLEKYLDDDGDWMVERQRSKRAIAASDMQAILNLHNKLRGQVYPPASNMEYMVWDTELERSAQEWAETCLWEHGPAGLLPQIGQNLGVHWGRYGPPTSHVQAWYDEVKDYSFPYPQECNPHCPFRCSGPVCTHYTQLVWATSSRIGCAINVCYNMNVWGQIWAKAVYLVCNYSPKGNWWGYAPYKHGTPCSACPPSYGGMCRENLCYKGLTAGTELCISAVLLNYTAYLNINEPPVFFLLCYAAQIVTCDTKLRDQCKGTTCNRYECPAGCLDSMAKVVGTVYYDMQSSICRAGIHYGVIDNDGGWMDVTRQSRKDFFIKSYKNGLQSLGKYQSANAFTVSKVTVKVITCKTTVSALCPYQKPARHCPRIYCPRNCLQQKPHHSRVIGTKIYSDKSSICRSAIHAGVLRNESGGYVDVMPTDNRKLYISSYQNDIVSESLQNPTGGKAFRVFAVI
;
A
#
# COMPACT_ATOMS: atom_id res chain seq x y z
N MET A 1 17.27 -19.14 67.46
CA MET A 1 16.16 -18.70 68.32
C MET A 1 16.52 -17.29 68.80
N GLY A 2 15.96 -16.19 68.33
CA GLY A 2 14.65 -15.96 67.74
C GLY A 2 13.72 -15.31 68.78
N HIS A 3 13.50 -14.00 68.61
CA HIS A 3 12.46 -13.15 69.22
C HIS A 3 12.61 -12.63 70.66
N LEU A 4 12.37 -11.31 70.82
CA LEU A 4 11.40 -10.61 71.68
C LEU A 4 11.77 -9.10 71.64
N THR A 5 10.94 -8.04 71.63
CA THR A 5 9.48 -7.78 71.58
C THR A 5 9.30 -6.25 71.43
N SER A 6 8.10 -5.84 71.05
CA SER A 6 7.59 -4.47 70.81
C SER A 6 7.71 -3.43 71.95
N ALA A 7 7.73 -2.14 71.60
CA ALA A 7 7.03 -1.09 72.35
C ALA A 7 6.68 0.14 71.47
N LEU A 8 5.56 0.79 71.81
CA LEU A 8 4.79 1.80 71.08
C LEU A 8 4.97 3.23 71.66
N LEU A 9 4.52 4.23 70.88
CA LEU A 9 3.82 5.49 71.24
C LEU A 9 4.55 6.87 71.22
N ARG A 10 3.93 7.78 70.43
CA ARG A 10 3.75 9.26 70.54
C ARG A 10 5.00 10.14 70.29
N GLY A 11 4.97 11.27 69.61
CA GLY A 11 3.93 12.12 69.01
C GLY A 11 4.47 13.56 68.85
N LEU A 12 4.45 14.08 67.61
CA LEU A 12 4.36 15.48 67.14
C LEU A 12 5.32 16.62 67.59
N SER A 13 5.71 17.40 66.55
CA SER A 13 6.16 18.82 66.50
C SER A 13 7.67 19.07 66.67
N LEU A 14 8.41 19.89 65.91
CA LEU A 14 8.07 21.10 65.14
C LEU A 14 9.23 21.50 64.18
N LEU A 15 8.89 22.04 62.99
CA LEU A 15 9.55 23.10 62.18
C LEU A 15 11.08 23.13 61.94
N LEU A 16 11.49 23.06 60.65
CA LEU A 16 12.18 24.17 59.93
C LEU A 16 12.40 23.82 58.44
N VAL A 17 11.73 24.59 57.58
CA VAL A 17 11.82 24.56 56.12
C VAL A 17 12.87 25.59 55.67
N THR A 18 13.85 25.17 54.87
CA THR A 18 14.66 26.11 54.07
C THR A 18 14.23 26.04 52.61
N ARG A 19 13.84 27.21 52.10
CA ARG A 19 13.33 27.51 50.75
C ARG A 19 14.38 27.30 49.65
N SER A 20 13.92 26.74 48.54
CA SER A 20 14.37 27.11 47.19
C SER A 20 13.13 27.33 46.32
N VAL A 21 12.89 28.58 45.94
CA VAL A 21 11.74 29.01 45.13
C VAL A 21 12.06 28.77 43.66
N PHE A 22 11.24 27.97 42.97
CA PHE A 22 10.95 28.17 41.55
C PHE A 22 9.44 28.40 41.44
N ALA A 23 9.09 29.54 40.86
CA ALA A 23 7.73 30.00 40.71
C ALA A 23 6.90 29.01 39.88
N MET A 24 5.84 28.45 40.47
CA MET A 24 4.71 27.95 39.69
C MET A 24 3.89 29.17 39.27
N VAL A 25 3.86 29.43 37.96
CA VAL A 25 2.87 30.31 37.36
C VAL A 25 1.51 29.64 37.54
N LEU A 26 0.71 30.17 38.45
CA LEU A 26 -0.71 29.84 38.56
C LEU A 26 -1.40 30.46 37.34
N PHE A 27 -1.91 29.62 36.44
CA PHE A 27 -2.86 30.09 35.43
C PHE A 27 -4.19 30.41 36.10
N ASN A 28 -4.75 31.55 35.67
CA ASN A 28 -5.90 32.25 36.22
C ASN A 28 -7.16 31.37 36.23
N ALA A 29 -7.92 31.40 37.33
CA ALA A 29 -9.10 30.54 37.56
C ALA A 29 -10.34 30.88 36.71
N THR A 30 -10.19 31.66 35.64
CA THR A 30 -11.29 32.06 34.74
C THR A 30 -11.29 31.33 33.40
N ASP A 31 -10.19 30.68 32.99
CA ASP A 31 -10.14 29.90 31.74
C ASP A 31 -10.65 28.45 31.87
N LEU A 32 -10.73 27.93 33.10
CA LEU A 32 -11.27 26.58 33.36
C LEU A 32 -12.80 26.56 33.37
N GLY A 33 -13.45 27.70 33.67
CA GLY A 33 -14.91 27.83 33.63
C GLY A 33 -15.46 27.82 32.21
N ILE A 34 -14.77 28.49 31.28
CA ILE A 34 -15.18 28.61 29.87
C ILE A 34 -14.99 27.29 29.10
N LEU A 35 -14.04 26.45 29.52
CA LEU A 35 -13.83 25.12 28.92
C LEU A 35 -14.83 24.06 29.44
N LEU A 36 -15.40 24.26 30.64
CA LEU A 36 -16.34 23.31 31.26
C LEU A 36 -17.80 23.58 30.87
N GLU A 37 -18.14 24.81 30.47
CA GLU A 37 -19.48 25.19 30.00
C GLU A 37 -19.81 24.58 28.62
N LYS A 38 -18.78 24.21 27.83
CA LYS A 38 -18.95 23.50 26.56
C LYS A 38 -19.27 22.00 26.69
N TYR A 39 -19.27 21.47 27.92
CA TYR A 39 -19.45 20.05 28.21
C TYR A 39 -20.71 19.73 29.04
N LEU A 40 -21.56 20.71 29.35
CA LEU A 40 -22.72 20.51 30.23
C LEU A 40 -24.09 20.94 29.67
N ASP A 41 -24.20 21.25 28.38
CA ASP A 41 -25.50 21.37 27.71
C ASP A 41 -25.45 20.58 26.39
N ASP A 42 -25.97 19.36 26.39
CA ASP A 42 -26.95 18.83 25.41
C ASP A 42 -27.27 17.35 25.71
N ASP A 43 -27.99 17.10 26.80
CA ASP A 43 -28.65 15.81 27.04
C ASP A 43 -29.91 15.75 26.16
N GLY A 44 -29.78 15.22 24.94
CA GLY A 44 -30.94 15.27 24.04
C GLY A 44 -30.93 14.57 22.68
N ASP A 45 -29.92 13.81 22.24
CA ASP A 45 -30.09 12.93 21.06
C ASP A 45 -29.00 11.84 20.93
N TRP A 46 -29.08 10.82 21.79
CA TRP A 46 -28.00 9.83 21.97
C TRP A 46 -28.15 8.51 21.19
N MET A 47 -29.02 8.38 20.19
CA MET A 47 -29.31 7.04 19.61
C MET A 47 -29.32 6.88 18.08
N VAL A 48 -28.99 7.87 17.24
CA VAL A 48 -29.11 7.70 15.77
C VAL A 48 -27.83 7.94 14.95
N GLU A 49 -26.78 8.56 15.48
CA GLU A 49 -25.64 8.99 14.64
C GLU A 49 -24.25 8.49 15.07
N ARG A 50 -24.17 7.26 15.61
CA ARG A 50 -22.89 6.62 16.01
C ARG A 50 -22.55 5.36 15.22
N GLN A 51 -22.64 5.43 13.90
CA GLN A 51 -22.16 4.37 13.00
C GLN A 51 -21.57 4.90 11.68
N ARG A 52 -20.74 5.95 11.75
CA ARG A 52 -19.82 6.33 10.67
C ARG A 52 -18.39 5.95 11.07
N SER A 53 -17.96 4.80 10.57
CA SER A 53 -16.74 4.02 10.87
C SER A 53 -15.46 4.86 11.13
N LYS A 54 -15.05 4.91 12.39
CA LYS A 54 -13.66 5.07 12.80
C LYS A 54 -13.02 3.67 12.67
N ARG A 55 -11.85 3.54 12.03
CA ARG A 55 -11.17 2.23 11.89
C ARG A 55 -10.97 1.55 13.25
N ALA A 56 -11.11 0.23 13.30
CA ALA A 56 -10.88 -0.58 14.50
C ALA A 56 -9.44 -0.53 15.02
N ILE A 57 -8.51 -0.24 14.11
CA ILE A 57 -7.09 -0.10 14.40
C ILE A 57 -6.54 1.16 13.73
N ALA A 58 -5.63 1.86 14.40
CA ALA A 58 -4.97 3.03 13.81
C ALA A 58 -4.14 2.62 12.59
N ALA A 59 -4.08 3.48 11.56
CA ALA A 59 -3.29 3.20 10.36
C ALA A 59 -1.80 2.98 10.64
N SER A 60 -1.25 3.64 11.67
CA SER A 60 0.12 3.43 12.16
C SER A 60 0.31 2.02 12.72
N ASP A 61 -0.64 1.55 13.53
CA ASP A 61 -0.60 0.23 14.18
C ASP A 61 -0.79 -0.90 13.17
N MET A 62 -1.71 -0.72 12.21
CA MET A 62 -1.89 -1.59 11.06
C MET A 62 -0.55 -1.83 10.34
N GLN A 63 0.15 -0.74 9.99
CA GLN A 63 1.43 -0.82 9.30
C GLN A 63 2.52 -1.45 10.18
N ALA A 64 2.55 -1.12 11.48
CA ALA A 64 3.50 -1.68 12.42
C ALA A 64 3.34 -3.20 12.58
N ILE A 65 2.10 -3.68 12.69
CA ILE A 65 1.77 -5.12 12.73
C ILE A 65 2.23 -5.80 11.44
N LEU A 66 1.86 -5.27 10.27
CA LEU A 66 2.21 -5.86 8.98
C LEU A 66 3.73 -5.92 8.76
N ASN A 67 4.42 -4.82 9.06
CA ASN A 67 5.88 -4.74 8.94
C ASN A 67 6.57 -5.73 9.87
N LEU A 68 6.10 -5.85 11.12
CA LEU A 68 6.67 -6.80 12.08
C LEU A 68 6.44 -8.25 11.63
N HIS A 69 5.25 -8.59 11.13
CA HIS A 69 4.99 -9.92 10.56
C HIS A 69 5.97 -10.25 9.43
N ASN A 70 6.09 -9.38 8.43
CA ASN A 70 6.99 -9.63 7.30
C ASN A 70 8.46 -9.68 7.72
N LYS A 71 8.89 -8.80 8.64
CA LYS A 71 10.25 -8.84 9.20
C LYS A 71 10.55 -10.19 9.86
N LEU A 72 9.66 -10.67 10.73
CA LEU A 72 9.82 -11.93 11.45
C LEU A 72 9.78 -13.14 10.51
N ARG A 73 8.86 -13.13 9.52
CA ARG A 73 8.75 -14.16 8.48
C ARG A 73 10.02 -14.28 7.63
N GLY A 74 10.70 -13.17 7.35
CA GLY A 74 11.97 -13.14 6.60
C GLY A 74 13.20 -13.56 7.43
N GLN A 75 13.04 -13.73 8.75
CA GLN A 75 14.13 -14.02 9.70
C GLN A 75 14.00 -15.38 10.39
N VAL A 76 13.09 -16.25 9.92
CA VAL A 76 12.87 -17.56 10.52
C VAL A 76 14.09 -18.47 10.41
N TYR A 77 14.26 -19.33 11.41
CA TYR A 77 15.24 -20.41 11.40
C TYR A 77 14.52 -21.75 11.67
N PRO A 78 14.79 -22.80 10.88
CA PRO A 78 15.65 -22.82 9.69
C PRO A 78 15.07 -21.98 8.53
N PRO A 79 15.88 -21.59 7.52
CA PRO A 79 15.42 -20.65 6.48
C PRO A 79 14.30 -21.24 5.61
N ALA A 80 13.35 -20.38 5.22
CA ALA A 80 12.18 -20.75 4.44
C ALA A 80 12.37 -20.46 2.95
N SER A 81 12.18 -21.47 2.10
CA SER A 81 12.31 -21.35 0.65
C SER A 81 11.09 -20.79 -0.07
N ASN A 82 9.92 -20.79 0.57
CA ASN A 82 8.63 -20.46 -0.05
C ASN A 82 7.80 -19.44 0.74
N MET A 83 8.42 -18.66 1.62
CA MET A 83 7.71 -17.74 2.52
C MET A 83 7.08 -16.58 1.73
N GLU A 84 5.76 -16.49 1.68
CA GLU A 84 5.08 -15.41 0.93
C GLU A 84 5.09 -14.09 1.69
N TYR A 85 5.23 -12.98 0.96
CA TYR A 85 5.03 -11.64 1.51
C TYR A 85 3.57 -11.45 1.90
N MET A 86 3.34 -10.99 3.12
CA MET A 86 2.01 -10.76 3.67
C MET A 86 1.54 -9.34 3.34
N VAL A 87 0.28 -9.20 2.91
CA VAL A 87 -0.40 -7.91 2.67
C VAL A 87 -1.57 -7.73 3.62
N TRP A 88 -1.95 -6.48 3.88
CA TRP A 88 -3.15 -6.19 4.67
C TRP A 88 -4.42 -6.45 3.85
N ASP A 89 -5.41 -7.08 4.46
CA ASP A 89 -6.72 -7.35 3.87
C ASP A 89 -7.82 -6.73 4.74
N THR A 90 -8.56 -5.79 4.15
CA THR A 90 -9.58 -5.01 4.86
C THR A 90 -10.83 -5.81 5.21
N GLU A 91 -11.11 -6.91 4.52
CA GLU A 91 -12.23 -7.80 4.88
C GLU A 91 -11.85 -8.67 6.08
N LEU A 92 -10.59 -9.13 6.16
CA LEU A 92 -10.07 -9.79 7.36
C LEU A 92 -10.06 -8.86 8.58
N GLU A 93 -9.71 -7.58 8.39
CA GLU A 93 -9.78 -6.55 9.44
C GLU A 93 -11.21 -6.36 9.94
N ARG A 94 -12.19 -6.23 9.02
CA ARG A 94 -13.60 -6.09 9.40
C ARG A 94 -14.10 -7.28 10.19
N SER A 95 -13.80 -8.50 9.75
CA SER A 95 -14.17 -9.71 10.49
C SER A 95 -13.47 -9.80 11.85
N ALA A 96 -12.21 -9.37 11.95
CA ALA A 96 -11.50 -9.31 13.23
C ALA A 96 -12.12 -8.27 14.17
N GLN A 97 -12.59 -7.14 13.63
CA GLN A 97 -13.30 -6.10 14.39
C GLN A 97 -14.59 -6.63 14.99
N GLU A 98 -15.44 -7.24 14.17
CA GLU A 98 -16.71 -7.84 14.61
C GLU A 98 -16.48 -8.84 15.75
N TRP A 99 -15.39 -9.63 15.69
CA TRP A 99 -15.04 -10.55 16.75
C TRP A 99 -14.47 -9.88 18.00
N ALA A 100 -13.57 -8.91 17.84
CA ALA A 100 -12.96 -8.17 18.96
C ALA A 100 -14.02 -7.39 19.78
N GLU A 101 -15.07 -6.91 19.12
CA GLU A 101 -16.22 -6.22 19.74
C GLU A 101 -17.05 -7.13 20.66
N THR A 102 -17.01 -8.44 20.47
CA THR A 102 -17.72 -9.40 21.35
C THR A 102 -17.13 -9.48 22.75
N CYS A 103 -15.86 -9.10 22.92
CA CYS A 103 -15.13 -9.24 24.18
C CYS A 103 -15.15 -10.65 24.76
N LEU A 104 -15.20 -11.67 23.90
CA LEU A 104 -15.10 -13.08 24.27
C LEU A 104 -13.67 -13.58 24.05
N TRP A 105 -13.05 -14.15 25.10
CA TRP A 105 -11.70 -14.73 25.03
C TRP A 105 -11.75 -16.14 24.42
N GLU A 106 -12.24 -16.23 23.18
CA GLU A 106 -12.34 -17.47 22.42
C GLU A 106 -12.10 -17.20 20.93
N HIS A 107 -11.79 -18.25 20.16
CA HIS A 107 -11.69 -18.15 18.72
C HIS A 107 -13.07 -18.06 18.05
N GLY A 108 -13.20 -17.23 17.03
CA GLY A 108 -14.42 -17.17 16.24
C GLY A 108 -14.48 -16.09 15.16
N PRO A 109 -15.65 -15.92 14.51
CA PRO A 109 -16.83 -16.76 14.67
C PRO A 109 -16.62 -18.17 14.10
N ALA A 110 -17.26 -19.19 14.70
CA ALA A 110 -17.04 -20.60 14.37
C ALA A 110 -17.22 -20.93 12.87
N GLY A 111 -18.11 -20.25 12.17
CA GLY A 111 -18.35 -20.44 10.72
C GLY A 111 -17.19 -19.99 9.83
N LEU A 112 -16.31 -19.09 10.30
CA LEU A 112 -15.16 -18.60 9.54
C LEU A 112 -13.86 -19.35 9.85
N LEU A 113 -13.71 -19.91 11.06
CA LEU A 113 -12.51 -20.62 11.50
C LEU A 113 -12.05 -21.78 10.58
N PRO A 114 -12.90 -22.46 9.80
CA PRO A 114 -12.43 -23.45 8.81
C PRO A 114 -11.66 -22.83 7.63
N GLN A 115 -11.91 -21.55 7.31
CA GLN A 115 -11.40 -20.88 6.11
C GLN A 115 -10.24 -19.92 6.41
N ILE A 116 -10.18 -19.39 7.64
CA ILE A 116 -9.16 -18.44 8.08
C ILE A 116 -8.34 -18.97 9.26
N GLY A 117 -7.12 -18.47 9.37
CA GLY A 117 -6.32 -18.56 10.61
C GLY A 117 -6.70 -17.43 11.55
N GLN A 118 -6.48 -17.60 12.86
CA GLN A 118 -6.71 -16.54 13.84
C GLN A 118 -5.73 -16.63 15.01
N ASN A 119 -5.09 -15.51 15.34
CA ASN A 119 -4.34 -15.35 16.58
C ASN A 119 -5.03 -14.31 17.45
N LEU A 120 -5.04 -14.59 18.76
CA LEU A 120 -5.65 -13.74 19.78
C LEU A 120 -4.57 -13.27 20.75
N GLY A 121 -4.68 -12.01 21.18
CA GLY A 121 -3.77 -11.41 22.15
C GLY A 121 -4.56 -10.55 23.11
N VAL A 122 -4.30 -10.69 24.40
CA VAL A 122 -4.96 -9.88 25.41
C VAL A 122 -3.96 -9.41 26.45
N HIS A 123 -4.07 -8.15 26.87
CA HIS A 123 -3.36 -7.63 28.03
C HIS A 123 -4.28 -6.69 28.81
N TRP A 124 -3.90 -6.40 30.05
CA TRP A 124 -4.59 -5.45 30.91
C TRP A 124 -3.56 -4.69 31.76
N GLY A 125 -3.94 -3.52 32.25
CA GLY A 125 -3.04 -2.67 33.04
C GLY A 125 -2.14 -1.78 32.17
N ARG A 126 -0.83 -2.03 32.15
CA ARG A 126 0.14 -1.16 31.48
C ARG A 126 -0.12 -1.12 29.97
N TYR A 127 -0.08 0.08 29.39
CA TYR A 127 -0.16 0.25 27.94
C TYR A 127 0.93 -0.54 27.22
N GLY A 128 0.52 -1.41 26.30
CA GLY A 128 1.37 -2.10 25.35
C GLY A 128 0.97 -1.80 23.91
N PRO A 129 1.92 -1.49 23.00
CA PRO A 129 1.60 -1.32 21.60
C PRO A 129 1.16 -2.67 20.99
N PRO A 130 0.35 -2.69 19.93
CA PRO A 130 -0.17 -3.94 19.36
C PRO A 130 0.91 -4.91 18.89
N THR A 131 2.07 -4.37 18.51
CA THR A 131 3.26 -5.14 18.15
C THR A 131 3.81 -6.00 19.29
N SER A 132 3.50 -5.70 20.56
CA SER A 132 3.93 -6.55 21.69
C SER A 132 3.24 -7.91 21.66
N HIS A 133 1.99 -7.99 21.21
CA HIS A 133 1.29 -9.27 21.03
C HIS A 133 1.89 -10.08 19.88
N VAL A 134 2.21 -9.41 18.77
CA VAL A 134 2.88 -10.05 17.62
C VAL A 134 4.24 -10.62 18.02
N GLN A 135 5.01 -9.87 18.80
CA GLN A 135 6.29 -10.36 19.33
C GLN A 135 6.08 -11.54 20.29
N ALA A 136 5.12 -11.46 21.21
CA ALA A 136 4.82 -12.55 22.13
C ALA A 136 4.39 -13.84 21.39
N TRP A 137 3.62 -13.73 20.31
CA TRP A 137 3.30 -14.87 19.44
C TRP A 137 4.54 -15.44 18.76
N TYR A 138 5.47 -14.59 18.32
CA TYR A 138 6.70 -15.04 17.70
C TYR A 138 7.65 -15.73 18.69
N ASP A 139 7.71 -15.22 19.93
CA ASP A 139 8.61 -15.73 20.97
C ASP A 139 8.32 -17.20 21.36
N GLU A 140 7.17 -17.76 20.97
CA GLU A 140 6.90 -19.20 21.06
C GLU A 140 7.87 -20.05 20.23
N VAL A 141 8.62 -19.44 19.29
CA VAL A 141 9.70 -20.10 18.52
C VAL A 141 10.73 -20.77 19.43
N LYS A 142 10.95 -20.25 20.64
CA LYS A 142 11.89 -20.84 21.62
C LYS A 142 11.47 -22.24 22.08
N ASP A 143 10.18 -22.53 21.99
CA ASP A 143 9.54 -23.76 22.44
C ASP A 143 9.13 -24.66 21.26
N TYR A 144 9.22 -24.15 20.04
CA TYR A 144 8.86 -24.86 18.81
C TYR A 144 10.09 -25.51 18.17
N SER A 145 9.96 -26.79 17.77
CA SER A 145 10.98 -27.47 16.96
C SER A 145 10.48 -27.70 15.54
N PHE A 146 11.20 -27.17 14.54
CA PHE A 146 10.84 -27.30 13.13
C PHE A 146 10.95 -28.75 12.63
N PRO A 147 9.91 -29.33 11.99
CA PRO A 147 9.97 -30.66 11.41
C PRO A 147 10.69 -30.63 10.05
N TYR A 148 11.81 -31.32 9.93
CA TYR A 148 12.52 -31.41 8.66
C TYR A 148 11.85 -32.40 7.68
N PRO A 149 12.05 -32.26 6.36
CA PRO A 149 11.38 -33.10 5.36
C PRO A 149 11.50 -34.61 5.59
N GLN A 150 12.65 -35.08 6.10
CA GLN A 150 12.87 -36.50 6.42
C GLN A 150 12.02 -37.04 7.59
N GLU A 151 11.46 -36.15 8.41
CA GLU A 151 10.58 -36.50 9.53
C GLU A 151 9.11 -36.49 9.13
N CYS A 152 8.78 -35.99 7.93
CA CYS A 152 7.41 -35.87 7.44
C CYS A 152 7.02 -37.11 6.61
N ASN A 153 6.39 -38.12 7.24
CA ASN A 153 5.90 -39.31 6.55
C ASN A 153 4.70 -39.98 7.27
N PRO A 154 3.48 -39.96 6.73
CA PRO A 154 2.98 -39.08 5.66
C PRO A 154 2.70 -37.65 6.15
N HIS A 155 2.76 -37.44 7.47
CA HIS A 155 2.51 -36.18 8.15
C HIS A 155 3.77 -35.73 8.89
N CYS A 156 3.97 -34.42 9.01
CA CYS A 156 5.03 -33.83 9.82
C CYS A 156 4.66 -33.86 11.31
N PRO A 157 5.60 -34.20 12.22
CA PRO A 157 5.36 -34.12 13.65
C PRO A 157 5.24 -32.66 14.11
N PHE A 158 4.29 -32.39 15.00
CA PHE A 158 4.21 -31.12 15.71
C PHE A 158 4.93 -31.24 17.06
N ARG A 159 5.99 -30.46 17.27
CA ARG A 159 6.80 -30.48 18.51
C ARG A 159 6.79 -29.12 19.16
N CYS A 160 6.15 -29.04 20.32
CA CYS A 160 6.08 -27.85 21.15
C CYS A 160 6.39 -28.26 22.60
N SER A 161 7.44 -27.69 23.20
CA SER A 161 7.79 -27.90 24.60
C SER A 161 7.09 -26.93 25.55
N GLY A 162 6.53 -25.85 25.00
CA GLY A 162 5.83 -24.80 25.71
C GLY A 162 4.33 -25.03 25.78
N PRO A 163 3.59 -24.13 26.47
CA PRO A 163 2.14 -24.25 26.59
C PRO A 163 1.42 -24.05 25.26
N VAL A 164 1.97 -23.21 24.37
CA VAL A 164 1.42 -22.88 23.05
C VAL A 164 2.57 -22.59 22.08
N CYS A 165 2.48 -23.13 20.87
CA CYS A 165 3.35 -22.77 19.73
C CYS A 165 2.58 -22.43 18.45
N THR A 166 1.24 -22.50 18.51
CA THR A 166 0.38 -22.37 17.32
C THR A 166 0.26 -20.94 16.84
N HIS A 167 0.52 -19.93 17.69
CA HIS A 167 0.52 -18.55 17.24
C HIS A 167 1.76 -18.26 16.41
N TYR A 168 2.93 -18.76 16.86
CA TYR A 168 4.17 -18.70 16.07
C TYR A 168 3.98 -19.36 14.71
N THR A 169 3.52 -20.63 14.67
CA THR A 169 3.40 -21.35 13.40
C THR A 169 2.40 -20.70 12.44
N GLN A 170 1.33 -20.05 12.94
CA GLN A 170 0.42 -19.27 12.11
C GLN A 170 1.08 -18.00 11.56
N LEU A 171 1.84 -17.27 12.39
CA LEU A 171 2.55 -16.06 11.99
C LEU A 171 3.56 -16.35 10.87
N VAL A 172 4.29 -17.47 10.98
CA VAL A 172 5.29 -17.90 10.00
C VAL A 172 4.76 -18.89 8.96
N TRP A 173 3.45 -19.00 8.79
CA TRP A 173 2.88 -19.92 7.79
C TRP A 173 3.13 -19.41 6.37
N ALA A 174 3.88 -20.15 5.57
CA ALA A 174 4.40 -19.70 4.27
C ALA A 174 3.31 -19.17 3.34
N THR A 175 2.18 -19.89 3.23
CA THR A 175 1.11 -19.54 2.29
C THR A 175 0.15 -18.48 2.82
N SER A 176 0.16 -18.16 4.12
CA SER A 176 -0.67 -17.10 4.69
C SER A 176 -0.15 -15.74 4.25
N SER A 177 -0.62 -15.25 3.10
CA SER A 177 -0.17 -14.02 2.46
C SER A 177 -1.08 -12.82 2.72
N ARG A 178 -2.13 -12.96 3.53
CA ARG A 178 -3.03 -11.87 3.91
C ARG A 178 -3.28 -11.87 5.41
N ILE A 179 -3.35 -10.68 6.00
CA ILE A 179 -3.70 -10.45 7.40
C ILE A 179 -4.64 -9.27 7.55
N GLY A 180 -5.55 -9.33 8.51
CA GLY A 180 -6.29 -8.17 8.99
C GLY A 180 -6.55 -8.31 10.49
N CYS A 181 -6.32 -7.23 11.24
CA CYS A 181 -6.45 -7.24 12.69
C CYS A 181 -7.32 -6.09 13.20
N ALA A 182 -7.88 -6.28 14.39
CA ALA A 182 -8.64 -5.27 15.09
C ALA A 182 -8.31 -5.27 16.59
N ILE A 183 -8.44 -4.10 17.20
CA ILE A 183 -8.21 -3.91 18.63
C ILE A 183 -9.51 -3.41 19.24
N ASN A 184 -9.89 -4.01 20.37
CA ASN A 184 -10.98 -3.51 21.17
C ASN A 184 -10.57 -3.41 22.65
N VAL A 185 -11.12 -2.42 23.35
CA VAL A 185 -10.95 -2.31 24.81
C VAL A 185 -12.21 -2.84 25.48
N CYS A 186 -12.07 -3.99 26.12
CA CYS A 186 -13.14 -4.69 26.81
C CYS A 186 -13.16 -4.30 28.28
N TYR A 187 -14.22 -3.62 28.71
CA TYR A 187 -14.34 -3.14 30.10
C TYR A 187 -14.32 -4.25 31.13
N ASN A 188 -14.98 -5.38 30.83
CA ASN A 188 -14.94 -6.61 31.62
C ASN A 188 -14.80 -7.77 30.64
N MET A 189 -13.70 -8.52 30.73
CA MET A 189 -13.44 -9.68 29.88
C MET A 189 -13.03 -10.86 30.75
N ASN A 190 -13.68 -12.00 30.60
CA ASN A 190 -13.29 -13.22 31.30
C ASN A 190 -12.15 -13.88 30.53
N VAL A 191 -10.94 -13.84 31.10
CA VAL A 191 -9.73 -14.45 30.55
C VAL A 191 -9.31 -15.56 31.50
N TRP A 192 -9.45 -16.81 31.04
CA TRP A 192 -9.13 -18.03 31.82
C TRP A 192 -9.76 -18.09 33.24
N GLY A 193 -11.02 -17.66 33.35
CA GLY A 193 -11.76 -17.69 34.62
C GLY A 193 -11.56 -16.46 35.51
N GLN A 194 -10.81 -15.45 35.05
CA GLN A 194 -10.59 -14.19 35.76
C GLN A 194 -11.14 -13.01 34.98
N ILE A 195 -11.84 -12.09 35.65
CA ILE A 195 -12.35 -10.87 35.02
C ILE A 195 -11.22 -9.83 34.96
N TRP A 196 -10.80 -9.49 33.75
CA TRP A 196 -9.83 -8.44 33.48
C TRP A 196 -10.57 -7.14 33.17
N ALA A 197 -10.33 -6.12 33.99
CA ALA A 197 -10.91 -4.80 33.79
C ALA A 197 -10.13 -4.02 32.72
N LYS A 198 -10.84 -3.41 31.77
CA LYS A 198 -10.26 -2.65 30.64
C LYS A 198 -9.18 -3.45 29.89
N ALA A 199 -9.48 -4.71 29.60
CA ALA A 199 -8.61 -5.57 28.81
C ALA A 199 -8.50 -5.06 27.37
N VAL A 200 -7.28 -4.94 26.85
CA VAL A 200 -7.01 -4.65 25.44
C VAL A 200 -6.94 -5.96 24.71
N TYR A 201 -7.86 -6.18 23.78
CA TYR A 201 -8.02 -7.41 23.01
C TYR A 201 -7.66 -7.18 21.55
N LEU A 202 -6.64 -7.90 21.07
CA LEU A 202 -6.19 -7.93 19.68
C LEU A 202 -6.64 -9.24 19.03
N VAL A 203 -7.36 -9.13 17.91
CA VAL A 203 -7.73 -10.25 17.05
C VAL A 203 -7.03 -10.04 15.71
N CYS A 204 -6.28 -11.04 15.23
CA CYS A 204 -5.67 -11.03 13.89
C CYS A 204 -6.13 -12.26 13.11
N ASN A 205 -6.73 -12.03 11.94
CA ASN A 205 -7.18 -13.07 11.02
C ASN A 205 -6.19 -13.21 9.85
N TYR A 206 -5.95 -14.45 9.42
CA TYR A 206 -4.98 -14.81 8.37
C TYR A 206 -5.65 -15.55 7.23
N SER A 207 -5.25 -15.26 5.99
CA SER A 207 -5.72 -15.99 4.82
C SER A 207 -4.60 -16.22 3.79
N PRO A 208 -4.54 -17.39 3.15
CA PRO A 208 -5.19 -18.65 3.54
C PRO A 208 -4.84 -19.08 4.98
N LYS A 209 -5.71 -19.92 5.58
CA LYS A 209 -5.52 -20.49 6.91
C LYS A 209 -4.20 -21.27 7.00
N GLY A 210 -3.48 -21.09 8.10
CA GLY A 210 -2.30 -21.88 8.48
C GLY A 210 -2.61 -23.02 9.45
N ASN A 211 -1.58 -23.59 10.05
CA ASN A 211 -1.68 -24.66 11.04
C ASN A 211 -2.46 -25.90 10.56
N TRP A 212 -2.22 -26.29 9.29
CA TRP A 212 -2.77 -27.53 8.76
C TRP A 212 -2.16 -28.73 9.47
N TRP A 213 -3.01 -29.63 9.97
CA TRP A 213 -2.57 -30.81 10.71
C TRP A 213 -1.67 -31.69 9.83
N GLY A 214 -0.49 -32.02 10.34
CA GLY A 214 0.48 -32.84 9.64
C GLY A 214 1.32 -32.10 8.59
N TYR A 215 1.30 -30.76 8.56
CA TYR A 215 2.13 -29.95 7.65
C TYR A 215 3.08 -29.04 8.43
N ALA A 216 4.29 -28.87 7.90
CA ALA A 216 5.23 -27.86 8.38
C ALA A 216 4.76 -26.44 8.02
N PRO A 217 5.09 -25.41 8.81
CA PRO A 217 4.67 -24.04 8.54
C PRO A 217 5.25 -23.47 7.24
N TYR A 218 6.42 -23.94 6.82
CA TYR A 218 7.08 -23.54 5.59
C TYR A 218 8.01 -24.66 5.09
N LYS A 219 8.52 -24.52 3.86
CA LYS A 219 9.52 -25.45 3.30
C LYS A 219 10.92 -24.98 3.66
N HIS A 220 11.67 -25.81 4.38
CA HIS A 220 13.09 -25.56 4.63
C HIS A 220 13.87 -25.47 3.30
N GLY A 221 14.71 -24.46 3.16
CA GLY A 221 15.62 -24.33 2.01
C GLY A 221 16.18 -22.92 1.85
N THR A 222 16.87 -22.69 0.73
CA THR A 222 17.39 -21.36 0.39
C THR A 222 16.23 -20.38 0.23
N PRO A 223 16.26 -19.19 0.84
CA PRO A 223 15.20 -18.21 0.70
C PRO A 223 14.77 -17.99 -0.74
N CYS A 224 13.46 -17.97 -0.95
CA CYS A 224 12.81 -17.80 -2.24
C CYS A 224 13.07 -18.88 -3.32
N SER A 225 13.80 -19.96 -3.02
CA SER A 225 14.09 -21.01 -4.02
C SER A 225 12.87 -21.85 -4.42
N ALA A 226 11.77 -21.73 -3.68
CA ALA A 226 10.53 -22.47 -3.91
C ALA A 226 9.30 -21.54 -3.87
N CYS A 227 9.46 -20.26 -4.24
CA CYS A 227 8.32 -19.35 -4.42
C CYS A 227 7.31 -19.89 -5.45
N PRO A 228 6.01 -19.59 -5.30
CA PRO A 228 5.02 -20.00 -6.29
C PRO A 228 5.39 -19.49 -7.70
N PRO A 229 5.26 -20.30 -8.77
CA PRO A 229 5.59 -19.85 -10.13
C PRO A 229 4.82 -18.59 -10.56
N SER A 230 3.62 -18.40 -10.03
CA SER A 230 2.78 -17.22 -10.25
C SER A 230 3.36 -15.91 -9.71
N TYR A 231 4.43 -15.96 -8.93
CA TYR A 231 5.08 -14.81 -8.29
C TYR A 231 6.21 -14.23 -9.16
N GLY A 232 6.52 -14.85 -10.31
CA GLY A 232 7.47 -14.30 -11.27
C GLY A 232 8.92 -14.20 -10.78
N GLY A 233 9.28 -14.95 -9.73
CA GLY A 233 10.65 -15.02 -9.19
C GLY A 233 11.09 -13.84 -8.35
N MET A 234 10.19 -12.92 -7.96
CA MET A 234 10.56 -11.77 -7.12
C MET A 234 10.85 -12.20 -5.68
N CYS A 235 12.06 -11.91 -5.22
CA CYS A 235 12.51 -12.16 -3.85
C CYS A 235 13.00 -10.85 -3.22
N ARG A 236 12.52 -10.53 -2.02
CA ARG A 236 13.03 -9.40 -1.24
C ARG A 236 12.97 -9.75 0.24
N GLU A 237 14.04 -9.45 0.97
CA GLU A 237 14.11 -9.68 2.42
C GLU A 237 13.71 -11.13 2.80
N ASN A 238 14.14 -12.11 1.99
CA ASN A 238 13.83 -13.54 2.13
C ASN A 238 12.35 -13.93 1.93
N LEU A 239 11.52 -13.05 1.36
CA LEU A 239 10.10 -13.30 1.10
C LEU A 239 9.79 -13.34 -0.40
N CYS A 240 8.84 -14.18 -0.79
CA CYS A 240 8.27 -14.30 -2.12
C CYS A 240 7.26 -13.18 -2.36
N TYR A 241 7.55 -12.32 -3.32
CA TYR A 241 6.63 -11.25 -3.73
C TYR A 241 5.85 -11.68 -4.95
N LYS A 242 4.54 -11.48 -4.91
CA LYS A 242 3.70 -11.75 -6.08
C LYS A 242 4.07 -10.76 -7.18
N GLY A 243 4.82 -11.23 -8.18
CA GLY A 243 4.98 -10.55 -9.45
C GLY A 243 3.61 -10.16 -9.97
N LEU A 244 3.41 -8.85 -10.15
CA LEU A 244 2.12 -8.32 -10.56
C LEU A 244 1.85 -8.78 -11.99
N THR A 245 0.93 -9.74 -12.14
CA THR A 245 0.28 -9.99 -13.42
C THR A 245 -0.34 -8.67 -13.87
N ALA A 246 0.18 -8.14 -14.98
CA ALA A 246 -0.26 -6.90 -15.58
C ALA A 246 -1.79 -6.87 -15.75
N GLY A 247 -2.49 -6.02 -14.99
CA GLY A 247 -3.95 -5.98 -15.08
C GLY A 247 -4.69 -5.10 -14.09
N THR A 248 -4.11 -4.71 -12.95
CA THR A 248 -4.80 -3.84 -11.98
C THR A 248 -3.89 -2.73 -11.49
N GLU A 249 -4.42 -1.51 -11.57
CA GLU A 249 -3.82 -0.20 -11.30
C GLU A 249 -2.77 -0.19 -10.17
N LEU A 250 -1.53 0.19 -10.53
CA LEU A 250 -0.44 0.44 -9.61
C LEU A 250 -0.64 1.79 -8.91
N CYS A 251 -0.96 1.76 -7.62
CA CYS A 251 -0.64 2.84 -6.69
C CYS A 251 0.42 2.28 -5.73
N ILE A 252 1.69 2.60 -5.98
CA ILE A 252 2.81 2.16 -5.14
C ILE A 252 2.93 3.16 -3.98
N SER A 253 3.03 2.68 -2.75
CA SER A 253 3.56 3.51 -1.65
C SER A 253 5.05 3.69 -1.90
N ALA A 254 5.48 4.86 -2.40
CA ALA A 254 6.90 5.12 -2.56
C ALA A 254 7.50 5.55 -1.21
N VAL A 255 8.49 4.79 -0.74
CA VAL A 255 9.45 5.25 0.25
C VAL A 255 10.52 5.99 -0.53
N LEU A 256 10.65 7.30 -0.32
CA LEU A 256 11.79 8.05 -0.85
C LEU A 256 13.06 7.55 -0.12
N LEU A 257 14.00 7.00 -0.88
CA LEU A 257 15.35 6.73 -0.40
C LEU A 257 16.02 8.08 -0.06
N ASN A 258 16.58 8.15 1.14
CA ASN A 258 17.38 9.26 1.66
C ASN A 258 18.41 9.76 0.64
N TYR A 259 18.37 11.07 0.34
CA TYR A 259 19.58 11.80 -0.04
C TYR A 259 20.10 12.48 1.23
N THR A 260 21.17 11.94 1.80
CA THR A 260 21.89 12.52 2.93
C THR A 260 22.60 13.79 2.49
N ALA A 261 22.14 14.97 2.94
CA ALA A 261 22.97 16.14 3.24
C ALA A 261 22.15 17.27 3.91
N TYR A 262 22.46 17.55 5.18
CA TYR A 262 22.25 18.82 5.90
C TYR A 262 20.82 19.32 6.18
N LEU A 263 20.27 18.91 7.34
CA LEU A 263 20.03 19.73 8.55
C LEU A 263 18.90 19.10 9.40
N ASN A 264 19.16 18.99 10.71
CA ASN A 264 18.25 18.54 11.77
C ASN A 264 16.84 19.14 11.66
N ILE A 265 15.79 18.32 11.44
CA ILE A 265 14.41 18.58 11.94
C ILE A 265 13.66 17.23 12.13
N ASN A 266 13.00 17.10 13.29
CA ASN A 266 12.08 16.02 13.67
C ASN A 266 10.73 16.12 12.91
N GLU A 267 10.56 15.47 11.76
CA GLU A 267 9.23 15.21 11.17
C GLU A 267 9.11 13.77 10.61
N PRO A 268 7.92 13.13 10.73
CA PRO A 268 7.70 11.77 10.24
C PRO A 268 7.69 11.70 8.70
N PRO A 269 8.06 10.56 8.09
CA PRO A 269 8.02 10.40 6.64
C PRO A 269 6.58 10.47 6.11
N VAL A 270 6.31 11.45 5.24
CA VAL A 270 5.03 11.61 4.55
C VAL A 270 4.91 10.51 3.47
N PHE A 271 3.99 9.56 3.68
CA PHE A 271 3.68 8.52 2.69
C PHE A 271 2.92 9.12 1.50
N PHE A 272 3.52 9.09 0.31
CA PHE A 272 2.84 9.44 -0.94
C PHE A 272 2.41 8.17 -1.67
N LEU A 273 1.12 8.09 -2.01
CA LEU A 273 0.58 7.07 -2.90
C LEU A 273 0.94 7.47 -4.35
N LEU A 274 2.07 6.99 -4.87
CA LEU A 274 2.51 7.28 -6.23
C LEU A 274 1.89 6.27 -7.19
N CYS A 275 0.83 6.69 -7.86
CA CYS A 275 0.27 5.99 -9.01
C CYS A 275 1.08 6.41 -10.25
N TYR A 276 1.56 5.45 -11.06
CA TYR A 276 2.28 5.69 -12.32
C TYR A 276 1.41 5.42 -13.56
N ALA A 277 1.54 6.26 -14.59
CA ALA A 277 0.77 6.12 -15.83
C ALA A 277 1.37 5.11 -16.83
N ALA A 278 2.54 4.54 -16.52
CA ALA A 278 3.23 3.63 -17.41
C ALA A 278 3.23 2.20 -16.92
N GLN A 279 3.30 1.29 -17.88
CA GLN A 279 3.45 -0.13 -17.63
C GLN A 279 4.91 -0.48 -17.68
N ILE A 280 5.43 -0.93 -16.55
CA ILE A 280 6.73 -1.58 -16.47
C ILE A 280 6.58 -2.93 -17.18
N VAL A 281 7.35 -3.14 -18.24
CA VAL A 281 7.27 -4.35 -19.06
C VAL A 281 8.60 -5.06 -19.10
N THR A 282 8.60 -6.32 -19.51
CA THR A 282 9.82 -7.07 -19.79
C THR A 282 10.17 -6.97 -21.28
N CYS A 283 11.42 -7.28 -21.64
CA CYS A 283 11.86 -7.31 -23.03
C CYS A 283 11.03 -8.25 -23.92
N ASP A 284 10.39 -9.27 -23.33
CA ASP A 284 9.59 -10.25 -24.05
C ASP A 284 8.11 -9.87 -24.17
N THR A 285 7.71 -8.78 -23.51
CA THR A 285 6.31 -8.36 -23.46
C THR A 285 5.83 -7.90 -24.84
N LYS A 286 4.77 -8.55 -25.33
CA LYS A 286 4.12 -8.20 -26.60
C LYS A 286 2.96 -7.25 -26.37
N LEU A 287 2.62 -6.46 -27.38
CA LEU A 287 1.49 -5.54 -27.28
C LEU A 287 0.15 -6.29 -27.15
N ARG A 288 0.01 -7.46 -27.75
CA ARG A 288 -1.18 -8.31 -27.59
C ARG A 288 -1.37 -8.80 -26.16
N ASP A 289 -0.27 -9.05 -25.46
CA ASP A 289 -0.28 -9.59 -24.10
C ASP A 289 -0.67 -8.52 -23.07
N GLN A 290 -0.60 -7.23 -23.47
CA GLN A 290 -0.87 -6.09 -22.61
C GLN A 290 -2.15 -5.33 -23.00
N CYS A 291 -3.04 -5.19 -22.03
CA CYS A 291 -4.27 -4.39 -22.00
C CYS A 291 -5.28 -4.47 -23.16
N LYS A 292 -6.57 -4.43 -22.80
CA LYS A 292 -7.70 -4.21 -23.72
C LYS A 292 -8.38 -2.87 -23.36
N GLY A 293 -7.88 -1.75 -23.88
CA GLY A 293 -8.47 -0.42 -23.58
C GLY A 293 -7.64 0.78 -24.06
N THR A 294 -8.14 2.00 -23.83
CA THR A 294 -7.51 3.29 -24.18
C THR A 294 -6.40 3.72 -23.20
N THR A 295 -6.18 2.98 -22.12
CA THR A 295 -5.38 3.38 -20.94
C THR A 295 -3.94 2.88 -20.93
N CYS A 296 -3.49 2.14 -21.95
CA CYS A 296 -2.22 1.40 -21.90
C CYS A 296 -1.34 1.74 -23.09
N ASN A 297 -0.88 2.98 -23.11
CA ASN A 297 -0.11 3.50 -24.23
C ASN A 297 1.30 3.95 -23.86
N ARG A 298 1.63 4.07 -22.57
CA ARG A 298 2.98 4.44 -22.13
C ARG A 298 3.63 3.23 -21.47
N TYR A 299 4.84 2.92 -21.92
CA TYR A 299 5.59 1.75 -21.50
C TYR A 299 6.99 2.16 -21.05
N GLU A 300 7.45 1.54 -19.99
CA GLU A 300 8.82 1.64 -19.51
C GLU A 300 9.54 0.32 -19.78
N CYS A 301 10.58 0.40 -20.59
CA CYS A 301 11.38 -0.74 -21.00
C CYS A 301 12.67 -0.83 -20.19
N PRO A 302 13.05 -2.02 -19.71
CA PRO A 302 14.32 -2.22 -19.04
C PRO A 302 15.47 -2.18 -20.05
N ALA A 303 16.69 -2.02 -19.53
CA ALA A 303 17.91 -2.17 -20.30
C ALA A 303 18.11 -3.63 -20.76
N GLY A 304 18.97 -3.83 -21.77
CA GLY A 304 19.38 -5.16 -22.23
C GLY A 304 18.38 -5.87 -23.15
N CYS A 305 17.39 -5.16 -23.70
CA CYS A 305 16.40 -5.77 -24.59
C CYS A 305 16.93 -6.12 -25.98
N LEU A 306 18.14 -5.67 -26.36
CA LEU A 306 18.79 -6.06 -27.60
C LEU A 306 19.02 -7.58 -27.66
N ASP A 307 19.46 -8.16 -26.54
CA ASP A 307 19.86 -9.57 -26.38
C ASP A 307 18.68 -10.54 -26.18
N SER A 308 17.46 -10.01 -25.96
CA SER A 308 16.25 -10.83 -25.83
C SER A 308 15.97 -11.62 -27.12
N MET A 309 15.35 -12.79 -26.99
CA MET A 309 14.93 -13.62 -28.12
C MET A 309 13.54 -13.27 -28.67
N ALA A 310 12.85 -12.28 -28.09
CA ALA A 310 11.47 -11.95 -28.44
C ALA A 310 11.32 -11.33 -29.83
N LYS A 311 10.38 -11.79 -30.63
CA LYS A 311 10.31 -11.40 -32.05
C LYS A 311 9.87 -9.95 -32.24
N VAL A 312 10.42 -9.30 -33.27
CA VAL A 312 9.92 -8.03 -33.82
C VAL A 312 9.49 -8.28 -35.26
N VAL A 313 8.24 -8.00 -35.59
CA VAL A 313 7.68 -8.22 -36.93
C VAL A 313 7.24 -6.88 -37.50
N GLY A 314 7.85 -6.46 -38.61
CA GLY A 314 7.56 -5.20 -39.29
C GLY A 314 8.57 -4.09 -39.07
N THR A 315 8.29 -2.97 -39.74
CA THR A 315 9.12 -1.76 -39.78
C THR A 315 8.19 -0.56 -39.87
N VAL A 316 8.39 0.45 -39.02
CA VAL A 316 7.47 1.58 -38.80
C VAL A 316 6.15 1.14 -38.16
N TYR A 317 5.46 0.19 -38.79
CA TYR A 317 4.31 -0.51 -38.25
C TYR A 317 4.76 -1.89 -37.79
N TYR A 318 4.47 -2.22 -36.54
CA TYR A 318 4.84 -3.49 -35.91
C TYR A 318 3.59 -4.33 -35.65
N ASP A 319 3.66 -5.63 -35.90
CA ASP A 319 2.58 -6.56 -35.58
C ASP A 319 2.35 -6.57 -34.07
N MET A 320 1.11 -6.60 -33.60
CA MET A 320 0.78 -6.68 -32.16
C MET A 320 1.44 -7.86 -31.40
N GLN A 321 1.89 -8.90 -32.08
CA GLN A 321 2.65 -10.02 -31.49
C GLN A 321 4.15 -9.72 -31.32
N SER A 322 4.60 -8.53 -31.73
CA SER A 322 5.99 -8.10 -31.57
C SER A 322 6.25 -7.64 -30.14
N SER A 323 7.48 -7.84 -29.66
CA SER A 323 7.97 -7.22 -28.42
C SER A 323 7.89 -5.70 -28.52
N ILE A 324 7.31 -5.08 -27.49
CA ILE A 324 7.15 -3.63 -27.38
C ILE A 324 8.54 -2.98 -27.32
N CYS A 325 9.38 -3.38 -26.37
CA CYS A 325 10.70 -2.79 -26.14
C CYS A 325 11.65 -2.96 -27.32
N ARG A 326 11.68 -4.16 -27.92
CA ARG A 326 12.53 -4.39 -29.09
C ARG A 326 12.03 -3.63 -30.33
N ALA A 327 10.72 -3.44 -30.49
CA ALA A 327 10.19 -2.55 -31.54
C ALA A 327 10.60 -1.09 -31.31
N GLY A 328 10.64 -0.65 -30.04
CA GLY A 328 11.17 0.65 -29.62
C GLY A 328 12.62 0.87 -30.03
N ILE A 329 13.49 -0.10 -29.74
CA ILE A 329 14.91 -0.11 -30.14
C ILE A 329 15.03 -0.13 -31.67
N HIS A 330 14.35 -1.06 -32.34
CA HIS A 330 14.40 -1.18 -33.80
C HIS A 330 13.96 0.11 -34.52
N TYR A 331 12.97 0.84 -33.97
CA TYR A 331 12.57 2.13 -34.52
C TYR A 331 13.56 3.26 -34.17
N GLY A 332 14.26 3.15 -33.03
CA GLY A 332 15.16 4.19 -32.51
C GLY A 332 14.47 5.19 -31.58
N VAL A 333 13.37 4.76 -30.94
CA VAL A 333 12.70 5.56 -29.91
C VAL A 333 13.49 5.52 -28.61
N ILE A 334 13.96 4.33 -28.26
CA ILE A 334 14.81 4.02 -27.10
C ILE A 334 16.05 3.27 -27.61
N ASP A 335 17.10 3.21 -26.81
CA ASP A 335 18.31 2.42 -27.05
C ASP A 335 18.32 1.17 -26.13
N ASN A 336 19.47 0.49 -26.04
CA ASN A 336 19.60 -0.70 -25.19
C ASN A 336 19.68 -0.37 -23.68
N ASP A 337 19.77 0.91 -23.30
CA ASP A 337 19.67 1.32 -21.89
C ASP A 337 18.19 1.36 -21.45
N GLY A 338 17.25 1.24 -22.40
CA GLY A 338 15.82 1.17 -22.15
C GLY A 338 15.18 2.55 -22.06
N GLY A 339 14.16 2.66 -21.21
CA GLY A 339 13.46 3.92 -20.96
C GLY A 339 12.03 3.98 -21.52
N TRP A 340 11.54 5.20 -21.64
CA TRP A 340 10.11 5.49 -21.79
C TRP A 340 9.72 5.69 -23.26
N MET A 341 8.60 5.07 -23.65
CA MET A 341 8.03 5.31 -24.96
C MET A 341 6.50 5.19 -24.99
N ASP A 342 5.92 5.87 -25.97
CA ASP A 342 4.48 5.81 -26.25
C ASP A 342 4.20 4.86 -27.41
N VAL A 343 3.17 4.03 -27.26
CA VAL A 343 2.70 3.03 -28.21
C VAL A 343 1.28 3.38 -28.65
N THR A 344 1.09 3.54 -29.95
CA THR A 344 -0.22 3.82 -30.54
C THR A 344 -0.68 2.61 -31.35
N ARG A 345 -1.84 2.06 -31.01
CA ARG A 345 -2.50 1.01 -31.82
C ARG A 345 -2.95 1.59 -33.16
N GLN A 346 -2.68 0.86 -34.22
CA GLN A 346 -3.03 1.22 -35.59
C GLN A 346 -4.12 0.29 -36.12
N SER A 347 -4.76 0.72 -37.21
CA SER A 347 -5.61 -0.16 -37.99
C SER A 347 -4.82 -1.34 -38.55
N ARG A 348 -5.55 -2.37 -38.98
CA ARG A 348 -4.99 -3.56 -39.60
C ARG A 348 -4.10 -3.20 -40.80
N LYS A 349 -2.94 -3.84 -40.91
CA LYS A 349 -2.00 -3.71 -42.03
C LYS A 349 -1.93 -5.02 -42.78
N ASP A 350 -1.90 -4.97 -44.10
CA ASP A 350 -1.97 -6.16 -44.97
C ASP A 350 -0.67 -6.96 -45.00
N PHE A 351 0.47 -6.27 -44.83
CA PHE A 351 1.78 -6.88 -44.74
C PHE A 351 2.72 -6.04 -43.87
N PHE A 352 3.80 -6.67 -43.42
CA PHE A 352 4.84 -6.12 -42.57
C PHE A 352 6.20 -6.34 -43.25
N ILE A 353 6.93 -5.24 -43.45
CA ILE A 353 8.23 -5.24 -44.15
C ILE A 353 9.33 -5.58 -43.14
N LYS A 354 10.22 -6.51 -43.50
CA LYS A 354 11.45 -6.80 -42.73
C LYS A 354 12.50 -5.71 -42.94
N SER A 355 13.24 -5.34 -41.90
CA SER A 355 14.42 -4.48 -42.03
C SER A 355 15.43 -4.77 -40.93
N TYR A 356 16.66 -4.28 -41.09
CA TYR A 356 17.66 -4.24 -40.05
C TYR A 356 17.86 -2.79 -39.61
N LYS A 357 17.62 -2.48 -38.33
CA LYS A 357 17.78 -1.13 -37.77
C LYS A 357 18.22 -1.21 -36.31
N ASN A 358 19.12 -0.31 -35.91
CA ASN A 358 19.58 -0.14 -34.52
C ASN A 358 20.00 -1.47 -33.85
N GLY A 359 20.77 -2.29 -34.56
CA GLY A 359 21.24 -3.58 -34.04
C GLY A 359 20.23 -4.73 -34.11
N LEU A 360 18.98 -4.48 -34.53
CA LEU A 360 17.91 -5.47 -34.55
C LEU A 360 17.45 -5.80 -35.97
N GLN A 361 17.29 -7.11 -36.23
CA GLN A 361 16.63 -7.61 -37.43
C GLN A 361 15.14 -7.84 -37.14
N SER A 362 14.26 -7.14 -37.86
CA SER A 362 12.83 -7.44 -37.85
C SER A 362 12.47 -8.52 -38.87
N LEU A 363 11.36 -9.22 -38.60
CA LEU A 363 10.78 -10.24 -39.47
C LEU A 363 9.72 -9.62 -40.38
N GLY A 364 9.56 -10.20 -41.57
CA GLY A 364 8.51 -9.84 -42.51
C GLY A 364 7.30 -10.76 -42.35
N LYS A 365 6.11 -10.25 -42.67
CA LYS A 365 4.87 -11.02 -42.62
C LYS A 365 3.92 -10.57 -43.73
N TYR A 366 3.54 -11.47 -44.63
CA TYR A 366 2.64 -11.21 -45.77
C TYR A 366 1.19 -11.57 -45.47
N GLN A 367 0.77 -11.36 -44.22
CA GLN A 367 -0.59 -11.65 -43.75
C GLN A 367 -1.12 -10.45 -43.00
N SER A 368 -2.40 -10.15 -43.24
CA SER A 368 -3.06 -9.00 -42.64
C SER A 368 -3.20 -9.19 -41.13
N ALA A 369 -2.67 -8.26 -40.34
CA ALA A 369 -2.73 -8.29 -38.88
C ALA A 369 -2.84 -6.89 -38.26
N ASN A 370 -3.30 -6.82 -37.01
CA ASN A 370 -3.36 -5.57 -36.28
C ASN A 370 -1.94 -5.07 -35.99
N ALA A 371 -1.74 -3.75 -36.08
CA ALA A 371 -0.43 -3.14 -35.97
C ALA A 371 -0.36 -2.10 -34.85
N PHE A 372 0.86 -1.68 -34.53
CA PHE A 372 1.13 -0.54 -33.67
C PHE A 372 2.35 0.25 -34.14
N THR A 373 2.44 1.48 -33.68
CA THR A 373 3.58 2.38 -33.86
C THR A 373 4.15 2.77 -32.50
N VAL A 374 5.45 3.05 -32.46
CA VAL A 374 6.16 3.53 -31.27
C VAL A 374 6.61 4.98 -31.50
N SER A 375 6.68 5.78 -30.43
CA SER A 375 7.10 7.18 -30.48
C SER A 375 7.76 7.62 -29.18
N LYS A 376 8.66 8.62 -29.26
CA LYS A 376 9.29 9.21 -28.08
C LYS A 376 8.25 9.93 -27.24
N VAL A 377 8.36 9.80 -25.92
CA VAL A 377 7.54 10.57 -25.00
C VAL A 377 7.88 12.05 -25.16
N THR A 378 6.92 12.82 -25.65
CA THR A 378 7.08 14.28 -25.79
C THR A 378 6.76 14.96 -24.46
N VAL A 379 7.57 15.95 -24.10
CA VAL A 379 7.36 16.79 -22.92
C VAL A 379 6.76 18.11 -23.35
N LYS A 380 5.70 18.56 -22.67
CA LYS A 380 5.09 19.88 -22.87
C LYS A 380 5.06 20.65 -21.56
N VAL A 381 5.70 21.82 -21.56
CA VAL A 381 5.63 22.78 -20.46
C VAL A 381 4.28 23.49 -20.52
N ILE A 382 3.58 23.56 -19.39
CA ILE A 382 2.24 24.17 -19.31
C ILE A 382 2.18 25.27 -18.25
N THR A 383 1.04 25.95 -18.19
CA THR A 383 0.75 26.90 -17.11
C THR A 383 -0.17 26.26 -16.07
N CYS A 384 -0.22 26.80 -14.86
CA CYS A 384 -1.15 26.35 -13.83
C CYS A 384 -2.64 26.54 -14.20
N LYS A 385 -2.97 27.28 -15.28
CA LYS A 385 -4.33 27.43 -15.80
C LYS A 385 -4.67 26.39 -16.86
N THR A 386 -3.67 25.68 -17.39
CA THR A 386 -3.87 24.74 -18.48
C THR A 386 -4.72 23.55 -18.02
N THR A 387 -5.82 23.32 -18.73
CA THR A 387 -6.73 22.20 -18.50
C THR A 387 -6.46 21.09 -19.49
N VAL A 388 -6.99 19.92 -19.16
CA VAL A 388 -6.91 18.75 -20.02
C VAL A 388 -7.67 18.96 -21.33
N SER A 389 -8.85 19.57 -21.28
CA SER A 389 -9.65 19.89 -22.47
C SER A 389 -8.91 20.78 -23.47
N ALA A 390 -8.00 21.64 -23.00
CA ALA A 390 -7.20 22.52 -23.85
C ALA A 390 -5.90 21.87 -24.37
N LEU A 391 -5.35 20.90 -23.62
CA LEU A 391 -4.04 20.31 -23.92
C LEU A 391 -4.13 19.04 -24.77
N CYS A 392 -5.13 18.21 -24.48
CA CYS A 392 -5.29 16.89 -25.08
C CYS A 392 -6.63 16.81 -25.82
N PRO A 393 -6.70 17.23 -27.10
CA PRO A 393 -7.93 17.10 -27.87
C PRO A 393 -8.22 15.61 -28.11
N TYR A 394 -9.25 15.11 -27.44
CA TYR A 394 -9.67 13.71 -27.39
C TYR A 394 -10.37 13.20 -28.65
N GLN A 395 -9.74 13.39 -29.79
CA GLN A 395 -10.24 12.88 -31.07
C GLN A 395 -9.63 11.51 -31.38
N LYS A 396 -10.43 10.64 -31.99
CA LYS A 396 -9.94 9.35 -32.51
C LYS A 396 -9.07 9.60 -33.76
N PRO A 397 -7.99 8.85 -33.97
CA PRO A 397 -7.41 7.85 -33.06
C PRO A 397 -6.79 8.52 -31.83
N ALA A 398 -6.96 7.92 -30.64
CA ALA A 398 -6.62 8.52 -29.36
C ALA A 398 -5.17 9.04 -29.36
N ARG A 399 -5.00 10.37 -29.33
CA ARG A 399 -3.68 10.99 -29.13
C ARG A 399 -3.37 10.92 -27.63
N HIS A 400 -2.22 10.34 -27.30
CA HIS A 400 -1.70 10.33 -25.93
C HIS A 400 -1.45 11.76 -25.47
N CYS A 401 -1.73 12.05 -24.19
CA CYS A 401 -1.29 13.32 -23.62
C CYS A 401 0.24 13.31 -23.56
N PRO A 402 0.92 14.41 -23.94
CA PRO A 402 2.36 14.53 -23.70
C PRO A 402 2.64 14.42 -22.20
N ARG A 403 3.86 14.04 -21.83
CA ARG A 403 4.34 14.24 -20.46
C ARG A 403 4.33 15.73 -20.17
N ILE A 404 3.80 16.10 -19.02
CA ILE A 404 3.53 17.50 -18.69
C ILE A 404 4.57 17.97 -17.71
N TYR A 405 5.15 19.15 -17.93
CA TYR A 405 5.96 19.82 -16.91
C TYR A 405 5.15 20.97 -16.32
N CYS A 406 4.85 20.85 -15.03
CA CYS A 406 4.13 21.82 -14.24
C CYS A 406 5.09 22.80 -13.56
N PRO A 407 4.84 24.11 -13.65
CA PRO A 407 5.64 25.11 -12.95
C PRO A 407 5.35 25.08 -11.45
N ARG A 408 6.27 25.64 -10.67
CA ARG A 408 6.10 25.85 -9.22
C ARG A 408 5.01 26.88 -8.89
N ASN A 409 4.55 26.86 -7.65
CA ASN A 409 3.66 27.85 -7.02
C ASN A 409 2.26 27.96 -7.65
N CYS A 410 1.70 26.86 -8.14
CA CYS A 410 0.34 26.84 -8.68
C CYS A 410 -0.77 27.12 -7.66
N LEU A 411 -0.50 27.03 -6.35
CA LEU A 411 -1.45 27.40 -5.29
C LEU A 411 -1.68 28.92 -5.18
N GLN A 412 -0.71 29.74 -5.58
CA GLN A 412 -0.80 31.20 -5.49
C GLN A 412 -1.76 31.80 -6.54
N GLN A 413 -2.18 31.00 -7.52
CA GLN A 413 -3.16 31.45 -8.51
C GLN A 413 -4.58 31.47 -7.95
N LYS A 414 -5.31 32.54 -8.26
CA LYS A 414 -6.73 32.69 -7.89
C LYS A 414 -7.54 31.44 -8.31
N PRO A 415 -8.30 30.82 -7.38
CA PRO A 415 -9.08 29.59 -7.63
C PRO A 415 -9.96 29.63 -8.89
N HIS A 416 -10.57 30.77 -9.21
CA HIS A 416 -11.42 30.92 -10.40
C HIS A 416 -10.71 30.63 -11.74
N HIS A 417 -9.39 30.81 -11.81
CA HIS A 417 -8.62 30.57 -13.04
C HIS A 417 -8.03 29.18 -13.16
N SER A 418 -8.02 28.40 -12.07
CA SER A 418 -7.39 27.10 -12.00
C SER A 418 -8.17 26.19 -11.05
N ARG A 419 -9.42 25.96 -11.43
CA ARG A 419 -10.38 25.15 -10.67
C ARG A 419 -9.93 23.70 -10.60
N VAL A 420 -10.30 23.01 -9.52
CA VAL A 420 -10.11 21.57 -9.34
C VAL A 420 -11.47 20.97 -9.04
N ILE A 421 -11.97 20.12 -9.93
CA ILE A 421 -13.32 19.55 -9.82
C ILE A 421 -13.18 18.02 -9.70
N GLY A 422 -13.59 17.48 -8.55
CA GLY A 422 -13.50 16.06 -8.23
C GLY A 422 -12.31 15.65 -7.38
N THR A 423 -12.23 14.35 -7.10
CA THR A 423 -11.18 13.72 -6.29
C THR A 423 -10.86 12.34 -6.87
N LYS A 424 -9.57 11.98 -6.91
CA LYS A 424 -8.99 10.82 -7.64
C LYS A 424 -9.22 10.85 -9.16
N ILE A 425 -10.43 11.14 -9.61
CA ILE A 425 -10.82 11.41 -11.00
C ILE A 425 -11.32 12.85 -11.07
N TYR A 426 -10.71 13.62 -11.96
CA TYR A 426 -10.96 15.04 -12.14
C TYR A 426 -11.70 15.28 -13.46
N SER A 427 -12.60 16.27 -13.50
CA SER A 427 -13.19 16.71 -14.78
C SER A 427 -12.11 17.33 -15.66
N ASP A 428 -12.17 17.12 -16.98
CA ASP A 428 -11.29 17.73 -17.99
C ASP A 428 -11.19 19.27 -17.99
N LYS A 429 -12.12 19.94 -17.31
CA LYS A 429 -12.11 21.39 -17.04
C LYS A 429 -11.20 21.79 -15.85
N SER A 430 -10.68 20.82 -15.11
CA SER A 430 -9.78 21.06 -13.97
C SER A 430 -8.38 21.42 -14.46
N SER A 431 -7.69 22.25 -13.69
CA SER A 431 -6.26 22.54 -13.87
C SER A 431 -5.43 21.28 -13.61
N ILE A 432 -4.57 20.93 -14.57
CA ILE A 432 -3.74 19.72 -14.47
C ILE A 432 -2.80 19.80 -13.26
N CYS A 433 -2.05 20.90 -13.14
CA CYS A 433 -1.04 21.04 -12.10
C CYS A 433 -1.64 21.13 -10.70
N ARG A 434 -2.79 21.82 -10.55
CA ARG A 434 -3.48 21.86 -9.25
C ARG A 434 -4.16 20.55 -8.90
N SER A 435 -4.72 19.83 -9.87
CA SER A 435 -5.20 18.46 -9.66
C SER A 435 -4.06 17.52 -9.23
N ALA A 436 -2.86 17.68 -9.79
CA ALA A 436 -1.67 16.90 -9.41
C ALA A 436 -1.19 17.21 -7.97
N ILE A 437 -1.21 18.49 -7.56
CA ILE A 437 -0.93 18.88 -6.17
C ILE A 437 -2.00 18.32 -5.23
N HIS A 438 -3.29 18.52 -5.56
CA HIS A 438 -4.40 17.99 -4.77
C HIS A 438 -4.28 16.47 -4.60
N ALA A 439 -3.89 15.74 -5.64
CA ALA A 439 -3.68 14.29 -5.58
C ALA A 439 -2.42 13.85 -4.81
N GLY A 440 -1.55 14.77 -4.38
CA GLY A 440 -0.26 14.45 -3.75
C GLY A 440 0.79 13.92 -4.74
N VAL A 441 0.54 14.05 -6.04
CA VAL A 441 1.42 13.59 -7.12
C VAL A 441 2.54 14.60 -7.40
N LEU A 442 2.29 15.87 -7.10
CA LEU A 442 3.18 17.00 -7.39
C LEU A 442 3.31 17.87 -6.15
N ARG A 443 4.53 18.33 -5.82
CA ARG A 443 4.73 19.33 -4.76
C ARG A 443 4.62 20.74 -5.34
N ASN A 444 3.89 21.62 -4.65
CA ASN A 444 3.65 22.98 -5.12
C ASN A 444 4.95 23.78 -5.30
N GLU A 445 5.91 23.63 -4.38
CA GLU A 445 7.13 24.45 -4.38
C GLU A 445 8.15 24.06 -5.46
N SER A 446 8.21 22.76 -5.79
CA SER A 446 9.14 22.25 -6.80
C SER A 446 8.57 22.28 -8.21
N GLY A 447 7.24 22.19 -8.36
CA GLY A 447 6.66 21.77 -9.64
C GLY A 447 7.19 20.39 -10.04
N GLY A 448 7.24 20.11 -11.34
CA GLY A 448 7.80 18.85 -11.86
C GLY A 448 6.96 18.18 -12.94
N TYR A 449 7.33 16.93 -13.26
CA TYR A 449 6.70 16.15 -14.31
C TYR A 449 5.45 15.43 -13.82
N VAL A 450 4.40 15.44 -14.65
CA VAL A 450 3.12 14.78 -14.38
C VAL A 450 2.65 14.09 -15.65
N ASP A 451 2.14 12.88 -15.50
CA ASP A 451 1.47 12.16 -16.58
C ASP A 451 -0.06 12.19 -16.35
N VAL A 452 -0.81 12.34 -17.44
CA VAL A 452 -2.28 12.46 -17.41
C VAL A 452 -2.90 11.33 -18.20
N MET A 453 -3.83 10.61 -17.57
CA MET A 453 -4.62 9.57 -18.22
C MET A 453 -6.06 10.03 -18.42
N PRO A 454 -6.54 10.12 -19.66
CA PRO A 454 -7.94 10.38 -19.95
C PRO A 454 -8.82 9.22 -19.50
N THR A 455 -9.98 9.52 -18.94
CA THR A 455 -11.02 8.55 -18.57
C THR A 455 -12.38 9.02 -19.06
N ASP A 456 -13.36 8.12 -19.05
CA ASP A 456 -14.73 8.50 -19.33
C ASP A 456 -15.29 9.42 -18.23
N ASN A 457 -16.24 10.27 -18.62
CA ASN A 457 -16.85 11.21 -17.71
C ASN A 457 -17.64 10.49 -16.60
N ARG A 458 -17.74 11.14 -15.44
CA ARG A 458 -18.58 10.66 -14.34
C ARG A 458 -19.86 11.47 -14.25
N LYS A 459 -20.94 10.80 -13.82
CA LYS A 459 -22.20 11.46 -13.45
C LYS A 459 -22.04 12.32 -12.19
N LEU A 460 -21.09 11.99 -11.32
CA LEU A 460 -20.83 12.69 -10.07
C LEU A 460 -19.33 12.83 -9.81
N TYR A 461 -18.89 14.05 -9.51
CA TYR A 461 -17.58 14.38 -8.96
C TYR A 461 -17.75 14.83 -7.51
N ILE A 462 -17.01 14.21 -6.59
CA ILE A 462 -17.08 14.47 -5.16
C ILE A 462 -15.95 15.44 -4.77
N SER A 463 -16.27 16.44 -3.96
CA SER A 463 -15.32 17.39 -3.37
C SER A 463 -14.50 16.75 -2.26
N SER A 464 -13.23 17.13 -2.13
CA SER A 464 -12.38 16.78 -0.99
C SER A 464 -11.41 17.90 -0.67
N TYR A 465 -10.89 17.91 0.56
CA TYR A 465 -9.76 18.74 0.95
C TYR A 465 -8.49 17.89 1.02
N GLN A 466 -7.52 18.17 0.16
CA GLN A 466 -6.23 17.45 0.11
C GLN A 466 -5.12 18.41 -0.33
N ASN A 467 -3.95 18.33 0.33
CA ASN A 467 -2.74 19.09 -0.01
C ASN A 467 -3.02 20.59 -0.25
N ASP A 468 -3.72 21.21 0.71
CA ASP A 468 -4.09 22.64 0.72
C ASP A 468 -4.98 23.09 -0.45
N ILE A 469 -5.69 22.15 -1.08
CA ILE A 469 -6.67 22.42 -2.12
C ILE A 469 -8.02 21.83 -1.71
N VAL A 470 -9.06 22.67 -1.72
CA VAL A 470 -10.45 22.22 -1.71
C VAL A 470 -10.89 22.01 -3.15
N SER A 471 -11.29 20.79 -3.52
CA SER A 471 -11.89 20.53 -4.82
C SER A 471 -13.41 20.76 -4.82
N GLU A 472 -13.95 21.11 -5.98
CA GLU A 472 -15.38 21.33 -6.18
C GLU A 472 -16.11 20.03 -6.53
N SER A 473 -17.36 19.91 -6.09
CA SER A 473 -18.27 18.85 -6.53
C SER A 473 -18.99 19.26 -7.82
N LEU A 474 -19.34 18.29 -8.65
CA LEU A 474 -20.10 18.53 -9.88
C LEU A 474 -21.03 17.35 -10.16
N GLN A 475 -22.32 17.65 -10.30
CA GLN A 475 -23.35 16.66 -10.61
C GLN A 475 -23.82 16.79 -12.06
N ASN A 476 -24.07 15.65 -12.70
CA ASN A 476 -24.58 15.51 -14.06
C ASN A 476 -23.96 16.49 -15.08
N PRO A 477 -22.63 16.46 -15.27
CA PRO A 477 -21.98 17.34 -16.24
C PRO A 477 -22.48 17.09 -17.66
N THR A 478 -22.84 18.15 -18.36
CA THR A 478 -23.24 18.12 -19.76
C THR A 478 -22.01 17.95 -20.65
N GLY A 479 -21.78 16.72 -21.10
CA GLY A 479 -20.62 16.37 -21.94
C GLY A 479 -19.27 16.49 -21.23
N GLY A 480 -18.19 16.34 -22.00
CA GLY A 480 -16.81 16.40 -21.50
C GLY A 480 -16.18 15.03 -21.22
N LYS A 481 -14.89 15.05 -20.85
CA LYS A 481 -14.11 13.89 -20.42
C LYS A 481 -13.65 14.06 -18.97
N ALA A 482 -13.03 13.02 -18.44
CA ALA A 482 -12.39 13.06 -17.14
C ALA A 482 -10.92 12.67 -17.29
N PHE A 483 -10.15 12.86 -16.23
CA PHE A 483 -8.77 12.42 -16.20
C PHE A 483 -8.29 12.03 -14.81
N ARG A 484 -7.19 11.30 -14.79
CA ARG A 484 -6.39 10.98 -13.61
C ARG A 484 -4.97 11.51 -13.81
N VAL A 485 -4.33 11.87 -12.72
CA VAL A 485 -2.94 12.37 -12.68
C VAL A 485 -2.05 11.32 -12.04
N PHE A 486 -0.83 11.22 -12.55
CA PHE A 486 0.15 10.21 -12.14
C PHE A 486 1.52 10.87 -11.98
N ALA A 487 2.27 10.36 -11.00
CA ALA A 487 3.63 10.80 -10.77
C ALA A 487 4.57 10.28 -11.85
N VAL A 488 5.68 10.97 -12.00
CA VAL A 488 6.81 10.57 -12.85
C VAL A 488 8.01 10.40 -11.92
N ILE A 489 8.65 9.22 -11.95
CA ILE A 489 9.91 8.95 -11.21
C ILE A 489 11.07 9.61 -11.95
#